data_AF-A0A4Y7PJ85-F1
#
_entry.id   AF-A0A4Y7PJ85-F1
#
_cell.length_a   1.000
_cell.length_b   1.000
_cell.length_c   1.000
_cell.angle_alpha   90.00
_cell.angle_beta   90.00
_cell.angle_gamma   90.00
#
_symmetry.space_group_name_H-M   'P 1'
#
loop_
_entity.id
_entity.type
_entity.pdbx_description
1 polymer ?
#
loop_
_entity_poly.entity_id
_entity_poly.type
_entity_poly.pdbx_seq_one_letter_code
_entity_poly.pdbx_strand_id
1 'polypeptide(L)'
;MQKYANAVELLNSLIQAYPSNEFAKNCLQRASQRVEEQTTGAYDFAEMLKVSRGPYPQMDVADYIGPVKQQIDGLFATREITAGELLMCTRAFEFLYTSIDDCCVFYDSKTRMASNTGPLLLSRKIVQKLVSNPSYIPPFRKLPRPSRTIAGDFSDELIDGQPVIDDYLLTSILKPHIFAMPCVHGTEHNYTGIGWSLK
;
A
#
# COMPACT_ATOMS: atom_id res chain seq x y z
N MET A 1 10.35 2.32 -4.19
CA MET A 1 9.99 2.05 -5.61
C MET A 1 10.11 0.55 -5.83
N GLN A 2 9.05 -0.12 -6.27
CA GLN A 2 9.10 -1.56 -6.50
C GLN A 2 10.01 -1.85 -7.69
N LYS A 3 10.95 -2.78 -7.53
CA LYS A 3 11.99 -3.07 -8.54
C LYS A 3 11.52 -4.19 -9.48
N TYR A 4 10.39 -4.01 -10.16
CA TYR A 4 9.83 -5.04 -11.03
C TYR A 4 10.76 -5.39 -12.20
N ALA A 5 11.45 -4.41 -12.78
CA ALA A 5 12.46 -4.65 -13.81
C ALA A 5 13.58 -5.58 -13.33
N ASN A 6 14.14 -5.33 -12.14
CA ASN A 6 15.16 -6.21 -11.55
C ASN A 6 14.60 -7.61 -11.27
N ALA A 7 13.33 -7.71 -10.86
CA ALA A 7 12.69 -9.01 -10.67
C ALA A 7 12.56 -9.78 -12.00
N VAL A 8 12.20 -9.10 -13.10
CA VAL A 8 12.17 -9.67 -14.45
C VAL A 8 13.55 -10.19 -14.85
N GLU A 9 14.62 -9.39 -14.67
CA GLU A 9 16.00 -9.81 -14.96
C GLU A 9 16.41 -11.06 -14.17
N LEU A 10 16.12 -11.08 -12.87
CA LEU A 10 16.43 -12.21 -11.99
C LEU A 10 15.64 -13.47 -12.38
N LEU A 11 14.34 -13.33 -12.66
CA LEU A 11 13.47 -14.44 -13.05
C LEU A 11 13.86 -15.02 -14.40
N ASN A 12 14.26 -14.18 -15.35
CA ASN A 12 14.83 -14.64 -16.63
C ASN A 12 16.10 -15.47 -16.40
N SER A 13 17.00 -15.00 -15.54
CA SER A 13 18.23 -15.73 -15.20
C SER A 13 17.93 -17.07 -14.52
N LEU A 14 16.92 -17.11 -13.65
CA LEU A 14 16.47 -18.32 -12.99
C LEU A 14 15.87 -19.33 -13.97
N ILE A 15 15.05 -18.88 -14.93
CA ILE A 15 14.44 -19.73 -15.96
C ILE A 15 15.50 -20.27 -16.92
N GLN A 16 16.52 -19.48 -17.25
CA GLN A 16 17.66 -19.96 -18.05
C GLN A 16 18.40 -21.10 -17.34
N ALA A 17 18.62 -20.99 -16.03
CA ALA A 17 19.25 -22.05 -15.24
C ALA A 17 18.33 -23.26 -15.00
N TYR A 18 17.01 -23.03 -14.86
CA TYR A 18 16.01 -24.06 -14.58
C TYR A 18 14.75 -23.91 -15.46
N PRO A 19 14.80 -24.36 -16.73
CA PRO A 19 13.72 -24.12 -17.70
C PRO A 19 12.37 -24.76 -17.35
N SER A 20 12.35 -25.79 -16.50
CA SER A 20 11.13 -26.47 -16.05
C SER A 20 10.48 -25.82 -14.82
N ASN A 21 11.02 -24.70 -14.33
CA ASN A 21 10.47 -24.03 -13.14
C ASN A 21 9.21 -23.20 -13.49
N GLU A 22 8.05 -23.83 -13.42
CA GLU A 22 6.76 -23.19 -13.70
C GLU A 22 6.42 -22.03 -12.75
N PHE A 23 6.87 -22.10 -11.49
CA PHE A 23 6.69 -21.00 -10.55
C PHE A 23 7.44 -19.74 -11.03
N ALA A 24 8.69 -19.89 -11.46
CA ALA A 24 9.48 -18.79 -11.99
C ALA A 24 8.85 -18.17 -13.25
N LYS A 25 8.29 -19.00 -14.15
CA LYS A 25 7.57 -18.54 -15.34
C LYS A 25 6.33 -17.72 -14.99
N ASN A 26 5.51 -18.21 -14.05
CA ASN A 26 4.32 -17.49 -13.59
C ASN A 26 4.70 -16.15 -12.91
N CYS A 27 5.75 -16.15 -12.09
CA CYS A 27 6.28 -14.93 -11.49
C CYS A 27 6.81 -13.94 -12.56
N LEU A 28 7.47 -14.44 -13.60
CA LEU A 28 7.97 -13.61 -14.71
C LEU A 28 6.82 -12.94 -15.44
N GLN A 29 5.77 -13.69 -15.78
CA GLN A 29 4.58 -13.14 -16.43
C GLN A 29 3.97 -12.00 -15.59
N ARG A 30 3.78 -12.23 -14.28
CA ARG A 30 3.27 -11.20 -13.37
C ARG A 30 4.20 -10.00 -13.29
N ALA A 31 5.49 -10.20 -13.11
CA ALA A 31 6.46 -9.11 -13.00
C ALA A 31 6.52 -8.26 -14.29
N SER A 32 6.46 -8.90 -15.46
CA SER A 32 6.40 -8.21 -16.76
C SER A 32 5.13 -7.38 -16.90
N GLN A 33 3.97 -7.92 -16.52
CA GLN A 33 2.72 -7.16 -16.51
C GLN A 33 2.81 -5.94 -15.58
N ARG A 34 3.42 -6.07 -14.40
CA ARG A 34 3.62 -4.94 -13.46
C ARG A 34 4.56 -3.86 -14.04
N VAL A 35 5.54 -4.24 -14.86
CA VAL A 35 6.38 -3.28 -15.60
C VAL A 35 5.56 -2.52 -16.64
N GLU A 36 4.71 -3.21 -17.39
CA GLU A 36 3.83 -2.58 -18.39
C GLU A 36 2.87 -1.60 -17.72
N GLU A 37 2.15 -2.03 -16.69
CA GLU A 37 1.26 -1.18 -15.89
C GLU A 37 1.97 0.05 -15.34
N GLN A 38 3.16 -0.12 -14.75
CA GLN A 38 3.92 1.00 -14.17
C GLN A 38 4.40 2.01 -15.22
N THR A 39 4.68 1.55 -16.43
CA THR A 39 5.27 2.39 -17.48
C THR A 39 4.22 3.05 -18.36
N THR A 40 3.12 2.36 -18.65
CA THR A 40 2.11 2.81 -19.62
C THR A 40 0.76 3.12 -18.99
N GLY A 41 0.48 2.59 -17.79
CA GLY A 41 -0.85 2.64 -17.19
C GLY A 41 -1.85 1.71 -17.88
N ALA A 42 -1.38 0.73 -18.66
CA ALA A 42 -2.22 -0.27 -19.30
C ALA A 42 -2.68 -1.31 -18.27
N TYR A 43 -3.88 -1.11 -17.73
CA TYR A 43 -4.52 -2.05 -16.81
C TYR A 43 -5.68 -2.79 -17.49
N ASP A 44 -5.89 -4.03 -17.09
CA ASP A 44 -7.14 -4.74 -17.36
C ASP A 44 -8.22 -4.28 -16.37
N PHE A 45 -8.88 -3.17 -16.70
CA PHE A 45 -9.96 -2.62 -15.86
C PHE A 45 -11.15 -3.56 -15.72
N ALA A 46 -11.38 -4.45 -16.69
CA ALA A 46 -12.47 -5.42 -16.61
C ALA A 46 -12.16 -6.50 -15.55
N GLU A 47 -10.93 -7.02 -15.53
CA GLU A 47 -10.50 -7.94 -14.49
C GLU A 47 -10.41 -7.24 -13.12
N MET A 48 -9.93 -5.99 -13.05
CA MET A 48 -9.96 -5.22 -11.80
C MET A 48 -11.39 -5.04 -11.28
N LEU A 49 -12.36 -4.75 -12.13
CA LEU A 49 -13.76 -4.64 -11.73
C LEU A 49 -14.35 -5.97 -11.26
N LYS A 50 -13.94 -7.08 -11.86
CA LYS A 50 -14.35 -8.42 -11.43
C LYS A 50 -13.76 -8.78 -10.07
N VAL A 51 -12.46 -8.50 -9.87
CA VAL A 51 -11.77 -8.71 -8.58
C VAL A 51 -12.40 -7.83 -7.50
N SER A 52 -12.73 -6.57 -7.81
CA SER A 52 -13.29 -5.65 -6.82
C SER A 52 -14.62 -6.13 -6.25
N ARG A 53 -15.39 -6.91 -7.02
CA ARG A 53 -16.69 -7.48 -6.62
C ARG A 53 -16.62 -8.69 -5.69
N GLY A 54 -15.43 -9.24 -5.47
CA GLY A 54 -15.23 -10.31 -4.51
C GLY A 54 -15.29 -9.81 -3.06
N PRO A 55 -15.51 -10.71 -2.09
CA PRO A 55 -15.29 -10.38 -0.69
C PRO A 55 -13.81 -10.08 -0.45
N TYR A 56 -13.51 -9.00 0.27
CA TYR A 56 -12.14 -8.62 0.66
C TYR A 56 -11.14 -8.47 -0.51
N PRO A 57 -11.46 -7.66 -1.53
CA PRO A 57 -10.75 -7.67 -2.80
C PRO A 57 -9.27 -7.32 -2.65
N GLN A 58 -8.42 -8.17 -3.22
CA GLN A 58 -6.97 -8.00 -3.26
C GLN A 58 -6.53 -7.67 -4.68
N MET A 59 -6.21 -6.39 -4.92
CA MET A 59 -5.67 -5.96 -6.20
C MET A 59 -4.19 -6.28 -6.28
N ASP A 60 -3.84 -7.14 -7.22
CA ASP A 60 -2.47 -7.29 -7.68
C ASP A 60 -2.33 -6.44 -8.94
N VAL A 61 -1.89 -5.19 -8.77
CA VAL A 61 -1.57 -4.21 -9.83
C VAL A 61 -0.41 -3.32 -9.39
N ALA A 62 0.36 -2.79 -10.33
CA ALA A 62 1.43 -1.84 -10.07
C ALA A 62 0.91 -0.41 -9.98
N ASP A 63 1.70 0.48 -9.37
CA ASP A 63 1.42 1.91 -9.40
C ASP A 63 1.79 2.51 -10.77
N TYR A 64 0.97 3.42 -11.26
CA TYR A 64 1.23 4.27 -12.42
C TYR A 64 1.15 5.75 -12.03
N ILE A 65 2.11 6.54 -12.51
CA ILE A 65 2.10 8.00 -12.43
C ILE A 65 2.32 8.51 -13.85
N GLY A 66 1.28 9.10 -14.44
CA GLY A 66 1.30 9.63 -15.80
C GLY A 66 1.80 11.07 -15.87
N PRO A 67 1.15 11.96 -16.65
CA PRO A 67 1.62 13.33 -16.89
C PRO A 67 1.30 14.27 -15.72
N VAL A 68 1.63 13.86 -14.49
CA VAL A 68 1.35 14.60 -13.27
C VAL A 68 2.55 14.56 -12.31
N LYS A 69 2.70 15.63 -11.52
CA LYS A 69 3.69 15.72 -10.45
C LYS A 69 3.03 16.18 -9.16
N GLN A 70 3.39 15.55 -8.05
CA GLN A 70 2.99 15.99 -6.72
C GLN A 70 3.90 17.14 -6.28
N GLN A 71 3.32 18.23 -5.81
CA GLN A 71 3.97 19.31 -5.09
C GLN A 71 3.30 19.48 -3.73
N ILE A 72 3.87 20.30 -2.85
CA ILE A 72 3.54 20.39 -1.42
C ILE A 72 2.02 20.42 -1.15
N ASP A 73 1.26 21.14 -1.98
CA ASP A 73 -0.18 21.33 -1.78
C ASP A 73 -1.06 20.75 -2.91
N GLY A 74 -0.53 19.90 -3.81
CA GLY A 74 -1.39 19.36 -4.87
C GLY A 74 -0.71 18.57 -5.97
N LEU A 75 -1.54 18.15 -6.93
CA LEU A 75 -1.15 17.41 -8.13
C LEU A 75 -1.24 18.33 -9.35
N PHE A 76 -0.14 18.45 -10.09
CA PHE A 76 -0.03 19.38 -11.22
C PHE A 76 0.26 18.62 -12.51
N ALA A 77 -0.43 18.98 -13.59
CA ALA A 77 -0.15 18.44 -14.91
C ALA A 77 1.26 18.84 -15.38
N THR A 78 1.97 17.93 -16.05
CA THR A 78 3.29 18.20 -16.65
C THR A 78 3.22 18.50 -18.14
N ARG A 79 2.06 18.26 -18.76
CA ARG A 79 1.70 18.61 -20.14
C ARG A 79 0.19 18.75 -20.27
N GLU A 80 -0.28 19.12 -21.45
CA GLU A 80 -1.72 19.06 -21.79
C GLU A 80 -2.25 17.63 -21.65
N ILE A 81 -3.45 17.51 -21.10
CA ILE A 81 -4.14 16.25 -20.77
C ILE A 81 -5.45 16.22 -21.53
N THR A 82 -5.73 15.09 -22.17
CA THR A 82 -7.02 14.87 -22.84
C THR A 82 -8.04 14.28 -21.87
N ALA A 83 -9.33 14.58 -22.08
CA ALA A 83 -10.39 14.03 -21.26
C ALA A 83 -10.43 12.50 -21.40
N GLY A 84 -10.48 11.79 -20.25
CA GLY A 84 -10.46 10.33 -20.20
C GLY A 84 -9.06 9.70 -20.11
N GLU A 85 -8.00 10.51 -20.16
CA GLU A 85 -6.64 10.03 -19.97
C GLU A 85 -6.37 9.62 -18.51
N LEU A 86 -5.74 8.46 -18.31
CA LEU A 86 -5.33 8.01 -16.97
C LEU A 86 -4.18 8.88 -16.45
N LEU A 87 -4.39 9.52 -15.30
CA LEU A 87 -3.37 10.38 -14.69
C LEU A 87 -2.50 9.65 -13.68
N MET A 88 -3.13 8.80 -12.88
CA MET A 88 -2.48 8.10 -11.79
C MET A 88 -3.33 6.90 -11.39
N CYS A 89 -2.67 5.80 -11.06
CA CYS A 89 -3.27 4.67 -10.37
C CYS A 89 -2.29 4.27 -9.27
N THR A 90 -2.70 4.38 -8.01
CA THR A 90 -1.84 4.04 -6.88
C THR A 90 -2.48 2.95 -6.05
N ARG A 91 -1.65 1.99 -5.65
CA ARG A 91 -2.06 0.97 -4.69
C ARG A 91 -1.88 1.53 -3.29
N ALA A 92 -2.84 1.22 -2.42
CA ALA A 92 -2.64 1.41 -0.99
C ALA A 92 -1.34 0.72 -0.55
N PHE A 93 -0.58 1.39 0.32
CA PHE A 93 0.58 0.75 0.92
C PHE A 93 0.12 -0.45 1.75
N GLU A 94 -0.96 -0.32 2.50
CA GLU A 94 -1.59 -1.44 3.18
C GLU A 94 -3.09 -1.24 3.33
N PHE A 95 -3.82 -2.36 3.40
CA PHE A 95 -5.27 -2.35 3.50
C PHE A 95 -5.75 -3.41 4.50
N LEU A 96 -6.78 -3.05 5.26
CA LEU A 96 -7.45 -3.95 6.18
C LEU A 96 -8.94 -3.94 5.86
N TYR A 97 -9.49 -5.14 5.65
CA TYR A 97 -10.92 -5.34 5.68
C TYR A 97 -11.33 -5.93 7.02
N THR A 98 -12.46 -5.48 7.54
CA THR A 98 -13.07 -5.99 8.77
C THR A 98 -14.53 -6.28 8.51
N SER A 99 -15.00 -7.44 8.96
CA SER A 99 -16.44 -7.71 9.04
C SER A 99 -17.11 -6.65 9.90
N ILE A 100 -18.31 -6.22 9.51
CA ILE A 100 -19.10 -5.27 10.32
C ILE A 100 -19.54 -5.94 11.62
N ASP A 101 -19.75 -7.25 11.61
CA ASP A 101 -20.19 -8.02 12.78
C ASP A 101 -19.08 -8.20 13.83
N ASP A 102 -17.81 -8.13 13.42
CA ASP A 102 -16.63 -8.30 14.28
C ASP A 102 -16.06 -6.95 14.78
N CYS A 103 -16.87 -5.90 14.76
CA CYS A 103 -16.40 -4.56 15.08
C CYS A 103 -16.16 -4.39 16.58
N CYS A 104 -14.91 -4.55 17.01
CA CYS A 104 -14.48 -4.25 18.37
C CYS A 104 -14.26 -2.74 18.57
N VAL A 105 -14.58 -2.25 19.76
CA VAL A 105 -14.30 -0.87 20.19
C VAL A 105 -13.07 -0.86 21.07
N PHE A 106 -12.13 0.04 20.77
CA PHE A 106 -10.96 0.33 21.59
C PHE A 106 -11.14 1.68 22.28
N TYR A 107 -10.77 1.76 23.55
CA TYR A 107 -10.75 3.01 24.30
C TYR A 107 -9.31 3.48 24.48
N ASP A 108 -8.97 4.62 23.89
CA ASP A 108 -7.69 5.27 24.09
C ASP A 108 -7.75 6.11 25.37
N SER A 109 -7.04 5.66 26.40
CA SER A 109 -6.99 6.33 27.70
C SER A 109 -6.31 7.71 27.66
N LYS A 110 -5.40 7.95 26.70
CA LYS A 110 -4.71 9.24 26.54
C LYS A 110 -5.64 10.29 25.94
N THR A 111 -6.38 9.91 24.90
CA THR A 111 -7.33 10.84 24.23
C THR A 111 -8.72 10.82 24.85
N ARG A 112 -9.02 9.83 25.70
CA ARG A 112 -10.35 9.56 26.29
C ARG A 112 -11.43 9.35 25.23
N MET A 113 -11.05 8.77 24.09
CA MET A 113 -11.95 8.52 22.97
C MET A 113 -12.11 7.02 22.74
N ALA A 114 -13.34 6.61 22.47
CA ALA A 114 -13.63 5.30 21.91
C ALA A 114 -13.55 5.36 20.38
N SER A 115 -12.88 4.40 19.76
CA SER A 115 -12.81 4.24 18.30
C SER A 115 -12.95 2.77 17.92
N ASN A 116 -13.26 2.49 16.66
CA ASN A 116 -13.18 1.12 16.16
C ASN A 116 -11.71 0.61 16.18
N THR A 117 -11.51 -0.70 16.21
CA THR A 117 -10.18 -1.33 16.24
C THR A 117 -9.45 -1.30 14.90
N GLY A 118 -10.13 -0.95 13.81
CA GLY A 118 -9.57 -0.94 12.45
C GLY A 118 -8.20 -0.25 12.38
N PRO A 119 -8.07 1.05 12.72
CA PRO A 119 -6.82 1.78 12.62
C PRO A 119 -5.65 1.14 13.38
N LEU A 120 -5.91 0.53 14.54
CA LEU A 120 -4.92 -0.19 15.35
C LEU A 120 -4.47 -1.50 14.67
N LEU A 121 -5.40 -2.24 14.08
CA LEU A 121 -5.08 -3.46 13.34
C LEU A 121 -4.31 -3.14 12.05
N LEU A 122 -4.65 -2.04 11.37
CA LEU A 122 -3.94 -1.56 10.20
C LEU A 122 -2.52 -1.09 10.56
N SER A 123 -2.34 -0.34 11.65
CA SER A 123 -1.01 0.08 12.11
C SER A 123 -0.12 -1.13 12.39
N ARG A 124 -0.64 -2.14 13.09
CA ARG A 124 0.07 -3.41 13.34
C ARG A 124 0.46 -4.13 12.05
N LYS A 125 -0.42 -4.18 11.05
CA LYS A 125 -0.14 -4.78 9.74
C LYS A 125 0.98 -4.03 9.01
N ILE A 126 1.00 -2.70 9.12
CA ILE A 126 2.06 -1.84 8.58
C ILE A 126 3.38 -2.08 9.32
N VAL A 127 3.39 -2.15 10.66
CA VAL A 127 4.59 -2.50 11.46
C VAL A 127 5.18 -3.81 10.96
N GLN A 128 4.37 -4.86 10.86
CA GLN A 128 4.82 -6.17 10.38
C GLN A 128 5.43 -6.08 8.98
N LYS A 129 4.79 -5.33 8.08
CA LYS A 129 5.30 -5.11 6.72
C LYS A 129 6.64 -4.39 6.68
N LEU A 130 6.82 -3.38 7.54
CA LEU A 130 8.07 -2.64 7.68
C LEU A 130 9.19 -3.51 8.26
N VAL A 131 8.90 -4.33 9.28
CA VAL A 131 9.87 -5.30 9.83
C VAL A 131 10.30 -6.31 8.78
N SER A 132 9.36 -6.89 8.03
CA SER A 132 9.67 -7.84 6.97
C SER A 132 10.33 -7.21 5.75
N ASN A 133 10.19 -5.90 5.54
CA ASN A 133 10.72 -5.17 4.39
C ASN A 133 11.31 -3.82 4.83
N PRO A 134 12.49 -3.81 5.47
CA PRO A 134 13.09 -2.57 6.00
C PRO A 134 13.37 -1.51 4.93
N SER A 135 13.41 -1.89 3.65
CA SER A 135 13.55 -0.96 2.52
C SER A 135 12.42 0.07 2.40
N TYR A 136 11.29 -0.12 3.09
CA TYR A 136 10.20 0.86 3.17
C TYR A 136 10.38 1.90 4.29
N ILE A 137 11.30 1.71 5.24
CA ILE A 137 11.51 2.65 6.36
C ILE A 137 11.97 4.05 5.89
N PRO A 138 12.93 4.19 4.95
CA PRO A 138 13.40 5.52 4.56
C PRO A 138 12.32 6.43 3.94
N PRO A 139 11.38 5.93 3.11
CA PRO A 139 10.19 6.70 2.71
C PRO A 139 9.32 7.17 3.88
N PHE A 140 9.08 6.33 4.89
CA PHE A 140 8.25 6.70 6.06
C PHE A 140 8.89 7.82 6.89
N ARG A 141 10.22 7.82 7.01
CA ARG A 141 10.97 8.89 7.69
C ARG A 141 10.77 10.27 7.05
N LYS A 142 10.48 10.32 5.75
CA LYS A 142 10.27 11.57 4.99
C LYS A 142 8.85 12.12 5.13
N LEU A 143 7.92 11.36 5.71
CA LEU A 143 6.53 11.80 5.82
C LEU A 143 6.40 12.96 6.81
N PRO A 144 5.52 13.95 6.52
CA PRO A 144 5.24 15.03 7.45
C PRO A 144 4.73 14.49 8.78
N ARG A 145 5.31 14.97 9.89
CA ARG A 145 4.86 14.60 11.23
C ARG A 145 3.77 15.56 11.70
N PRO A 146 2.59 15.06 12.11
CA PRO A 146 1.51 15.92 12.58
C PRO A 146 1.80 16.55 13.95
N SER A 147 2.71 15.98 14.74
CA SER A 147 3.13 16.53 16.03
C SER A 147 4.63 16.77 16.09
N ARG A 148 5.03 18.00 16.45
CA ARG A 148 6.43 18.37 16.71
C ARG A 148 6.93 17.92 18.09
N THR A 149 6.04 17.43 18.97
CA THR A 149 6.41 17.00 20.33
C THR A 149 6.86 15.55 20.43
N ILE A 150 6.71 14.74 19.37
CA ILE A 150 7.28 13.39 19.32
C ILE A 150 8.74 13.52 18.85
N ALA A 151 9.67 13.49 19.82
CA ALA A 151 11.10 13.68 19.59
C ALA A 151 11.82 12.45 18.98
N GLY A 152 11.16 11.28 18.91
CA GLY A 152 11.73 10.05 18.37
C GLY A 152 11.73 9.98 16.84
N ASP A 153 12.60 9.17 16.25
CA ASP A 153 12.59 8.80 14.83
C ASP A 153 12.66 7.27 14.68
N PHE A 154 12.36 6.75 13.50
CA PHE A 154 12.63 5.34 13.20
C PHE A 154 14.13 5.09 13.32
N SER A 155 14.53 4.22 14.26
CA SER A 155 15.94 3.88 14.45
C SER A 155 16.45 3.09 13.24
N ASP A 156 17.65 3.42 12.77
CA ASP A 156 18.40 2.58 11.84
C ASP A 156 19.13 1.43 12.58
N GLU A 157 19.12 1.45 13.91
CA GLU A 157 19.68 0.37 14.71
C GLU A 157 18.85 -0.90 14.52
N LEU A 158 19.53 -1.96 14.11
CA LEU A 158 18.96 -3.29 14.05
C LEU A 158 19.21 -3.97 15.41
N ILE A 159 18.14 -4.37 16.08
CA ILE A 159 18.22 -5.27 17.23
C ILE A 159 17.91 -6.67 16.71
N ASP A 160 18.84 -7.61 16.89
CA ASP A 160 18.73 -8.99 16.39
C ASP A 160 18.45 -9.06 14.88
N GLY A 161 19.00 -8.11 14.10
CA GLY A 161 18.81 -8.02 12.65
C GLY A 161 17.45 -7.47 12.21
N GLN A 162 16.62 -6.96 13.13
CA GLN A 162 15.32 -6.36 12.84
C GLN A 162 15.29 -4.86 13.17
N PRO A 163 14.58 -4.04 12.38
CA PRO A 163 14.43 -2.63 12.68
C PRO A 163 13.56 -2.41 13.91
N VAL A 164 13.94 -1.46 14.77
CA VAL A 164 13.13 -1.03 15.91
C VAL A 164 12.08 -0.02 15.44
N ILE A 165 10.80 -0.38 15.57
CA ILE A 165 9.67 0.46 15.15
C ILE A 165 8.87 0.91 16.37
N ASP A 166 8.84 2.23 16.61
CA ASP A 166 7.96 2.84 17.61
C ASP A 166 6.53 2.91 17.06
N ASP A 167 5.64 2.09 17.61
CA ASP A 167 4.23 2.01 17.22
C ASP A 167 3.46 3.31 17.48
N TYR A 168 3.82 4.10 18.51
CA TYR A 168 3.19 5.40 18.78
C TYR A 168 3.61 6.43 17.73
N LEU A 169 4.90 6.48 17.38
CA LEU A 169 5.39 7.33 16.30
C LEU A 169 4.71 6.98 14.99
N LEU A 170 4.69 5.69 14.63
CA LEU A 170 4.05 5.22 13.40
C LEU A 170 2.56 5.58 13.39
N THR A 171 1.81 5.25 14.45
CA THR A 171 0.38 5.56 14.56
C THR A 171 0.11 7.06 14.40
N SER A 172 0.99 7.92 14.95
CA SER A 172 0.86 9.37 14.78
C SER A 172 1.01 9.81 13.32
N ILE A 173 1.92 9.21 12.55
CA ILE A 173 2.14 9.50 11.13
C ILE A 173 0.98 8.97 10.28
N LEU A 174 0.45 7.79 10.62
CA LEU A 174 -0.59 7.11 9.85
C LEU A 174 -1.96 7.80 9.99
N LYS A 175 -2.36 8.16 11.23
CA LYS A 175 -3.73 8.58 11.56
C LYS A 175 -4.33 9.66 10.64
N PRO A 176 -3.62 10.71 10.20
CA PRO A 176 -4.18 11.73 9.30
C PRO A 176 -4.40 11.24 7.86
N HIS A 177 -3.76 10.14 7.47
CA HIS A 177 -3.67 9.66 6.09
C HIS A 177 -4.43 8.34 5.87
N ILE A 178 -5.08 7.83 6.92
CA ILE A 178 -5.96 6.65 6.81
C ILE A 178 -7.24 7.09 6.10
N PHE A 179 -7.65 6.32 5.10
CA PHE A 179 -8.92 6.49 4.42
C PHE A 179 -9.82 5.29 4.64
N ALA A 180 -11.12 5.54 4.79
CA ALA A 180 -12.12 4.49 4.81
C ALA A 180 -12.56 4.18 3.38
N MET A 181 -12.84 2.91 3.12
CA MET A 181 -13.43 2.45 1.87
C MET A 181 -14.70 1.65 2.20
N PRO A 182 -15.88 2.22 1.97
CA PRO A 182 -17.12 1.48 2.20
C PRO A 182 -17.23 0.32 1.21
N CYS A 183 -17.93 -0.76 1.61
CA CYS A 183 -18.29 -1.81 0.68
C CYS A 183 -19.16 -1.23 -0.44
N VAL A 184 -18.67 -1.29 -1.68
CA VAL A 184 -19.39 -0.78 -2.86
C VAL A 184 -20.48 -1.74 -3.36
N HIS A 185 -20.64 -2.91 -2.72
CA HIS A 185 -21.59 -3.97 -3.09
C HIS A 185 -22.82 -4.03 -2.17
N GLY A 186 -23.05 -3.00 -1.37
CA GLY A 186 -24.21 -2.94 -0.47
C GLY A 186 -24.24 -4.10 0.53
N THR A 187 -25.39 -4.77 0.66
CA THR A 187 -25.61 -5.86 1.62
C THR A 187 -25.07 -7.22 1.16
N GLU A 188 -24.54 -7.33 -0.07
CA GLU A 188 -23.99 -8.60 -0.57
C GLU A 188 -22.76 -9.05 0.22
N HIS A 189 -21.98 -8.08 0.74
CA HIS A 189 -20.82 -8.35 1.57
C HIS A 189 -20.83 -7.47 2.81
N ASN A 190 -20.74 -8.10 3.99
CA ASN A 190 -20.81 -7.41 5.28
C ASN A 190 -19.42 -7.00 5.79
N TYR A 191 -18.69 -6.17 5.05
CA TYR A 191 -17.37 -5.66 5.47
C TYR A 191 -17.23 -4.15 5.30
N THR A 192 -16.31 -3.58 6.06
CA THR A 192 -15.76 -2.25 5.82
C THR A 192 -14.26 -2.35 5.59
N GLY A 193 -13.71 -1.44 4.80
CA GLY A 193 -12.28 -1.36 4.54
C GLY A 193 -11.67 -0.09 5.11
N ILE A 194 -10.43 -0.18 5.57
CA ILE A 194 -9.58 0.98 5.79
C ILE A 194 -8.23 0.75 5.13
N GLY A 195 -7.69 1.80 4.53
CA GLY A 195 -6.44 1.75 3.81
C GLY A 195 -5.54 2.90 4.21
N TRP A 196 -4.27 2.75 3.87
CA TRP A 196 -3.28 3.80 3.98
C TRP A 196 -2.40 3.81 2.73
N SER A 197 -2.13 5.00 2.19
CA SER A 197 -1.27 5.23 1.02
C SER A 197 -0.03 6.01 1.42
N LEU A 198 1.10 5.69 0.79
CA LEU A 198 2.37 6.40 0.97
C LEU A 198 2.49 7.65 0.07
N LYS A 199 1.62 7.79 -0.94
CA LYS A 199 1.56 8.92 -1.88
C LYS A 199 0.34 9.78 -1.64
#